data_AF-A0A968G0L9-F1
#
_entry.id   AF-A0A968G0L9-F1
#
_cell.length_a   1.000
_cell.length_b   1.000
_cell.length_c   1.000
_cell.angle_alpha   90.00
_cell.angle_beta   90.00
_cell.angle_gamma   90.00
#
_symmetry.space_group_name_H-M   'P 1'
#
loop_
_entity.id
_entity.type
_entity.pdbx_description
1 polymer ?
#
loop_
_entity_poly.entity_id
_entity_poly.type
_entity_poly.pdbx_seq_one_letter_code
_entity_poly.pdbx_strand_id
1 'polypeptide(L)'
;MGKTYQTTVIQAPVDQVWNKIRNFHDMSWASGVVEKCEAVGEHAGDQIGARRVLNGVFHETLVEFSDLENSFKYRIDDGPGPVSKDAVKDYIGAVRLIPVTDENTCLIEWSSRWESPTDDACDFCHNIYLSLFDSLKNSFEA
;
A
#
# COMPACT_ATOMS: atom_id res chain seq x y z
N MET A 1 14.76 1.27 -14.66
CA MET A 1 13.87 0.42 -13.85
C MET A 1 13.93 0.94 -12.44
N GLY A 2 12.83 1.54 -11.98
CA GLY A 2 12.74 2.15 -10.65
C GLY A 2 12.22 1.14 -9.63
N LYS A 3 12.66 1.31 -8.38
CA LYS A 3 12.17 0.54 -7.25
C LYS A 3 12.36 1.31 -5.96
N THR A 4 11.52 1.03 -4.98
CA THR A 4 11.71 1.46 -3.60
C THR A 4 11.25 0.37 -2.64
N TYR A 5 11.87 0.28 -1.46
CA TYR A 5 11.61 -0.72 -0.44
C TYR A 5 11.77 -0.08 0.93
N GLN A 6 10.71 -0.10 1.72
CA GLN A 6 10.67 0.45 3.06
C GLN A 6 10.09 -0.59 4.01
N THR A 7 10.56 -0.55 5.26
CA THR A 7 10.00 -1.37 6.34
C THR A 7 9.83 -0.55 7.60
N THR A 8 8.94 -0.99 8.47
CA THR A 8 8.88 -0.49 9.84
C THR A 8 8.25 -1.53 10.77
N VAL A 9 8.45 -1.36 12.08
CA VAL A 9 7.79 -2.19 13.09
C VAL A 9 6.54 -1.45 13.60
N ILE A 10 5.42 -2.15 13.60
CA ILE A 10 4.16 -1.74 14.22
C ILE A 10 4.08 -2.43 15.59
N GLN A 11 3.81 -1.65 16.64
CA GLN A 11 3.70 -2.14 18.03
C GLN A 11 2.36 -2.84 18.29
N ALA A 12 2.02 -3.82 17.46
CA ALA A 12 0.83 -4.64 17.55
C ALA A 12 1.05 -6.03 16.91
N PRO A 13 0.31 -7.08 17.33
CA PRO A 13 0.40 -8.40 16.73
C PRO A 13 0.01 -8.41 15.25
N VAL A 14 0.65 -9.27 14.45
CA VAL A 14 0.45 -9.35 12.99
C VAL A 14 -1.02 -9.47 12.59
N ASP A 15 -1.82 -10.27 13.30
CA ASP A 15 -3.24 -10.47 12.99
C ASP A 15 -4.06 -9.17 13.15
N GLN A 16 -3.70 -8.33 14.13
CA GLN A 16 -4.37 -7.05 14.32
C GLN A 16 -4.00 -6.06 13.22
N VAL A 17 -2.72 -6.03 12.84
CA VAL A 17 -2.24 -5.19 11.73
C VAL A 17 -2.86 -5.64 10.41
N TRP A 18 -2.89 -6.95 10.15
CA TRP A 18 -3.49 -7.50 8.94
C TRP A 18 -4.98 -7.19 8.86
N ASN A 19 -5.75 -7.45 9.93
CA ASN A 19 -7.18 -7.14 9.95
C ASN A 19 -7.48 -5.67 9.68
N LYS A 20 -6.57 -4.75 10.05
CA LYS A 20 -6.72 -3.32 9.79
C LYS A 20 -6.42 -2.92 8.33
N ILE A 21 -5.48 -3.58 7.65
CA ILE A 21 -5.04 -3.18 6.30
C ILE A 21 -5.50 -4.11 5.17
N ARG A 22 -6.04 -5.31 5.48
CA ARG A 22 -6.37 -6.35 4.50
C ARG A 22 -7.46 -5.94 3.51
N ASN A 23 -8.35 -5.03 3.89
CA ASN A 23 -9.41 -4.58 3.01
C ASN A 23 -8.87 -3.47 2.10
N PHE A 24 -8.65 -3.77 0.83
CA PHE A 24 -8.11 -2.82 -0.15
C PHE A 24 -9.00 -1.58 -0.34
N HIS A 25 -10.29 -1.64 0.01
CA HIS A 25 -11.20 -0.49 -0.05
C HIS A 25 -11.24 0.31 1.26
N ASP A 26 -10.57 -0.16 2.33
CA ASP A 26 -10.46 0.55 3.60
C ASP A 26 -9.07 1.17 3.76
N MET A 27 -9.03 2.50 3.68
CA MET A 27 -7.84 3.30 3.97
C MET A 27 -8.07 4.25 5.15
N SER A 28 -9.07 3.97 6.01
CA SER A 28 -9.40 4.81 7.17
C SER A 28 -8.25 4.93 8.18
N TRP A 29 -7.36 3.93 8.24
CA TRP A 29 -6.14 3.94 9.04
C TRP A 29 -5.07 4.91 8.50
N ALA A 30 -5.21 5.37 7.25
CA ALA A 30 -4.24 6.21 6.54
C ALA A 30 -4.68 7.68 6.45
N SER A 31 -5.48 8.19 7.38
CA SER A 31 -6.15 9.50 7.27
C SER A 31 -5.22 10.71 7.11
N GLY A 32 -3.91 10.58 7.40
CA GLY A 32 -2.91 11.62 7.14
C GLY A 32 -2.41 11.67 5.68
N VAL A 33 -2.74 10.66 4.87
CA VAL A 33 -2.29 10.51 3.47
C VAL A 33 -3.48 10.32 2.52
N VAL A 34 -4.48 9.54 2.93
CA VAL A 34 -5.68 9.23 2.16
C VAL A 34 -6.88 9.89 2.83
N GLU A 35 -7.38 10.95 2.21
CA GLU A 35 -8.59 11.66 2.63
C GLU A 35 -9.85 10.96 2.09
N LYS A 36 -9.73 10.31 0.93
CA LYS A 36 -10.86 9.67 0.25
C LYS A 36 -10.44 8.39 -0.45
N CYS A 37 -11.19 7.32 -0.23
CA CYS A 37 -11.05 6.05 -0.93
C CYS A 37 -12.40 5.68 -1.54
N GLU A 38 -12.47 5.58 -2.87
CA GLU A 38 -13.67 5.17 -3.60
C GLU A 38 -13.46 3.81 -4.24
N ALA A 39 -14.27 2.82 -3.87
CA ALA A 39 -14.30 1.53 -4.54
C ALA A 39 -14.90 1.66 -5.95
N VAL A 40 -14.34 0.93 -6.92
CA VAL A 40 -14.77 0.95 -8.32
C VAL A 40 -15.05 -0.47 -8.81
N GLY A 41 -16.27 -0.69 -9.31
CA GLY A 41 -16.72 -2.00 -9.78
C GLY A 41 -17.36 -2.82 -8.67
N GLU A 42 -17.42 -4.15 -8.86
CA GLU A 42 -18.23 -5.05 -8.02
C GLU A 42 -17.40 -5.94 -7.08
N HIS A 43 -16.08 -6.03 -7.31
CA HIS A 43 -15.19 -6.84 -6.48
C HIS A 43 -15.09 -6.26 -5.07
N ALA A 44 -15.15 -7.12 -4.04
CA ALA A 44 -14.90 -6.71 -2.66
C ALA A 44 -13.40 -6.39 -2.45
N GLY A 45 -13.06 -5.61 -1.42
CA GLY A 45 -11.68 -5.13 -1.21
C GLY A 45 -10.65 -6.21 -0.88
N ASP A 46 -11.06 -7.46 -0.66
CA ASP A 46 -10.18 -8.62 -0.48
C ASP A 46 -10.18 -9.57 -1.69
N GLN A 47 -10.79 -9.16 -2.81
CA GLN A 47 -10.87 -9.95 -4.04
C GLN A 47 -9.95 -9.41 -5.11
N ILE A 48 -9.11 -10.28 -5.69
CA ILE A 48 -8.28 -9.94 -6.86
C ILE A 48 -9.18 -9.35 -7.96
N GLY A 49 -8.77 -8.20 -8.51
CA GLY A 49 -9.57 -7.40 -9.44
C GLY A 49 -10.33 -6.24 -8.78
N ALA A 50 -10.31 -6.12 -7.45
CA ALA A 50 -10.77 -4.93 -6.73
C ALA A 50 -10.05 -3.67 -7.23
N ARG A 51 -10.80 -2.59 -7.40
CA ARG A 51 -10.25 -1.31 -7.88
C ARG A 51 -10.67 -0.19 -6.97
N ARG A 52 -9.79 0.79 -6.80
CA ARG A 52 -10.07 1.98 -6.00
C ARG A 52 -9.52 3.24 -6.65
N VAL A 53 -10.11 4.37 -6.27
CA VAL A 53 -9.56 5.70 -6.52
C VAL A 53 -9.23 6.36 -5.18
N LEU A 54 -7.95 6.65 -4.95
CA LEU A 54 -7.50 7.38 -3.76
C LEU A 54 -7.33 8.86 -4.07
N ASN A 55 -7.91 9.71 -3.23
CA ASN A 55 -7.88 11.18 -3.32
C ASN A 55 -8.28 11.72 -4.71
N GLY A 56 -9.04 10.95 -5.49
CA GLY A 56 -9.43 11.29 -6.86
C GLY A 56 -8.31 11.23 -7.91
N VAL A 57 -7.10 10.78 -7.54
CA VAL A 57 -5.91 10.88 -8.42
C VAL A 57 -5.12 9.58 -8.57
N PHE A 58 -5.15 8.66 -7.59
CA PHE A 58 -4.52 7.35 -7.74
C PHE A 58 -5.57 6.31 -8.10
N HIS A 59 -5.47 5.76 -9.30
CA HIS A 59 -6.31 4.67 -9.77
C HIS A 59 -5.53 3.37 -9.60
N GLU A 60 -6.03 2.46 -8.77
CA GLU A 60 -5.32 1.25 -8.42
C GLU A 60 -6.17 0.00 -8.61
N THR A 61 -5.53 -1.10 -9.00
CA THR A 61 -6.14 -2.44 -9.11
C THR A 61 -5.38 -3.44 -8.25
N LEU A 62 -6.09 -4.20 -7.42
CA LEU A 62 -5.57 -5.33 -6.65
C LEU A 62 -5.28 -6.51 -7.58
N VAL A 63 -4.04 -6.99 -7.61
CA VAL A 63 -3.59 -8.05 -8.54
C VAL A 63 -3.18 -9.35 -7.85
N GLU A 64 -2.78 -9.30 -6.58
CA GLU A 64 -2.54 -10.48 -5.76
C GLU A 64 -3.01 -10.22 -4.33
N PHE A 65 -3.52 -11.25 -3.66
CA PHE A 65 -3.99 -11.19 -2.28
C PHE A 65 -3.79 -12.55 -1.60
N SER A 66 -3.29 -12.56 -0.37
CA SER A 66 -3.10 -13.78 0.41
C SER A 66 -3.27 -13.51 1.90
N ASP A 67 -4.35 -14.03 2.48
CA ASP A 67 -4.56 -14.09 3.93
C ASP A 67 -3.55 -15.01 4.63
N LEU A 68 -3.06 -16.05 3.94
CA LEU A 68 -2.08 -16.97 4.53
C LEU A 68 -0.71 -16.30 4.73
N GLU A 69 -0.32 -15.46 3.77
CA GLU A 69 0.98 -14.77 3.77
C GLU A 69 0.90 -13.34 4.30
N ASN A 70 -0.28 -12.88 4.75
CA ASN A 70 -0.57 -11.50 5.13
C ASN A 70 0.00 -10.49 4.13
N SER A 71 -0.34 -10.68 2.85
CA SER A 71 0.24 -9.89 1.76
C SER A 71 -0.76 -9.58 0.66
N PHE A 72 -0.51 -8.47 -0.02
CA PHE A 72 -1.22 -8.11 -1.24
C PHE A 72 -0.31 -7.34 -2.20
N LYS A 73 -0.65 -7.37 -3.48
CA LYS A 73 -0.01 -6.55 -4.51
C LYS A 73 -1.06 -5.81 -5.31
N TYR A 74 -0.72 -4.61 -5.73
CA TYR A 74 -1.58 -3.75 -6.53
C TYR A 74 -0.78 -3.09 -7.66
N ARG A 75 -1.48 -2.71 -8.71
CA ARG A 75 -0.96 -1.88 -9.79
C ARG A 75 -1.51 -0.47 -9.65
N ILE A 76 -0.70 0.53 -9.98
CA ILE A 76 -1.19 1.88 -10.28
C ILE A 76 -1.51 1.93 -11.77
N ASP A 77 -2.79 2.07 -12.10
CA ASP A 77 -3.29 2.18 -13.48
C ASP A 77 -3.12 3.61 -14.02
N ASP A 78 -3.31 4.62 -13.16
CA ASP A 78 -2.99 6.01 -13.41
C ASP A 78 -2.77 6.74 -12.07
N GLY A 79 -1.98 7.82 -12.09
CA GLY A 79 -1.54 8.50 -10.88
C GLY A 79 -1.08 9.93 -11.14
N PRO A 80 -0.82 10.72 -10.07
CA PRO A 80 -0.31 12.07 -10.22
C PRO A 80 1.19 12.06 -10.57
N GLY A 81 1.60 13.07 -11.36
CA GLY A 81 2.99 13.46 -11.56
C GLY A 81 3.93 12.27 -11.87
N PRO A 82 4.92 11.97 -11.00
CA PRO A 82 5.92 10.95 -11.27
C PRO A 82 5.41 9.52 -11.42
N VAL A 83 4.16 9.22 -11.05
CA VAL A 83 3.56 7.89 -11.17
C VAL A 83 2.35 7.85 -12.10
N SER A 84 2.20 8.88 -12.95
CA SER A 84 1.21 8.86 -14.03
C SER A 84 1.50 7.75 -15.04
N LYS A 85 0.47 7.31 -15.75
CA LYS A 85 0.60 6.27 -16.80
C LYS A 85 1.59 6.61 -17.93
N ASP A 86 1.91 7.90 -18.10
CA ASP A 86 2.85 8.39 -19.11
C ASP A 86 4.28 8.45 -18.56
N ALA A 87 4.45 8.57 -17.23
CA ALA A 87 5.75 8.64 -16.55
C ALA A 87 6.31 7.24 -16.21
N VAL A 88 5.44 6.33 -15.77
CA VAL A 88 5.84 4.97 -15.36
C VAL A 88 5.02 3.90 -16.07
N LYS A 89 5.63 2.73 -16.27
CA LYS A 89 4.94 1.53 -16.79
C LYS A 89 5.07 0.38 -15.81
N ASP A 90 4.07 -0.50 -15.83
CA ASP A 90 4.04 -1.75 -15.06
C ASP A 90 4.36 -1.55 -13.58
N TYR A 91 3.82 -0.47 -12.99
CA TYR A 91 3.99 -0.19 -11.57
C TYR A 91 3.32 -1.29 -10.74
N ILE A 92 4.08 -1.94 -9.87
CA ILE A 92 3.57 -2.92 -8.91
C ILE A 92 4.01 -2.51 -7.51
N GLY A 93 3.03 -2.18 -6.67
CA GLY A 93 3.19 -2.07 -5.22
C GLY A 93 2.93 -3.42 -4.55
N ALA A 94 3.69 -3.73 -3.51
CA ALA A 94 3.58 -4.96 -2.74
C ALA A 94 3.71 -4.68 -1.25
N VAL A 95 2.75 -5.19 -0.48
CA VAL A 95 2.71 -5.12 0.99
C VAL A 95 2.78 -6.52 1.54
N ARG A 96 3.61 -6.72 2.58
CA ARG A 96 3.70 -7.97 3.32
C ARG A 96 3.87 -7.68 4.81
N LEU A 97 3.19 -8.45 5.65
CA LEU A 97 3.37 -8.43 7.09
C LEU A 97 4.11 -9.67 7.56
N ILE A 98 5.09 -9.48 8.43
CA ILE A 98 5.92 -10.54 9.02
C ILE A 98 5.79 -10.44 10.55
N PRO A 99 5.40 -11.51 11.25
CA PRO A 99 5.36 -11.51 12.71
C PRO A 99 6.77 -11.41 13.29
N VAL A 100 6.94 -10.51 14.26
CA VAL A 100 8.13 -10.42 15.12
C VAL A 100 7.76 -11.14 16.43
N THR A 101 8.15 -12.41 16.51
CA THR A 101 7.57 -13.37 17.48
C THR A 101 8.11 -13.25 18.90
N ASP A 102 9.29 -12.65 19.07
CA ASP A 102 9.90 -12.38 20.38
C ASP A 102 9.23 -11.21 21.12
N GLU A 103 8.82 -10.18 20.39
CA GLU A 103 8.18 -8.98 20.95
C GLU A 103 6.65 -8.95 20.77
N ASN A 104 6.08 -9.92 20.05
CA ASN A 104 4.67 -9.94 19.65
C ASN A 104 4.25 -8.68 18.87
N THR A 105 5.15 -8.21 18.00
CA THR A 105 4.97 -7.05 17.12
C THR A 105 4.92 -7.50 15.65
N CYS A 106 4.79 -6.54 14.74
CA CYS A 106 4.66 -6.81 13.30
C CYS A 106 5.64 -5.97 12.50
N LEU A 107 6.48 -6.61 11.69
CA LEU A 107 7.24 -5.94 10.64
C LEU A 107 6.35 -5.80 9.40
N ILE A 108 6.11 -4.58 8.94
CA ILE A 108 5.48 -4.31 7.65
C ILE A 108 6.56 -4.00 6.62
N GLU A 109 6.48 -4.66 5.46
CA GLU A 109 7.26 -4.36 4.27
C GLU A 109 6.36 -3.72 3.22
N TRP A 110 6.77 -2.58 2.68
CA TRP A 110 6.12 -1.95 1.54
C TRP A 110 7.16 -1.68 0.46
N SER A 111 6.92 -2.24 -0.72
CA SER A 111 7.84 -2.09 -1.85
C SER A 111 7.09 -1.77 -3.12
N SER A 112 7.80 -1.20 -4.08
CA SER A 112 7.28 -1.07 -5.44
C SER A 112 8.37 -1.13 -6.47
N ARG A 113 7.98 -1.50 -7.69
CA ARG A 113 8.82 -1.56 -8.88
C ARG A 113 8.07 -1.06 -10.10
N TRP A 114 8.77 -0.44 -11.03
CA TRP A 114 8.20 0.08 -12.27
C TRP A 114 9.28 0.30 -13.34
N GLU A 115 8.85 0.50 -14.58
CA GLU A 115 9.70 0.99 -15.65
C GLU A 115 9.55 2.49 -15.80
N SER A 116 10.67 3.21 -15.87
CA SER A 116 10.73 4.66 -16.06
C SER A 116 12.08 5.05 -16.67
N PRO A 117 12.14 6.11 -17.49
CA PRO A 117 13.39 6.71 -17.95
C PRO A 117 14.07 7.58 -16.88
N THR A 118 13.37 7.97 -15.81
CA THR A 118 13.89 8.80 -14.71
C THR A 118 13.66 8.15 -13.34
N ASP A 119 14.33 8.67 -12.32
CA ASP A 119 14.20 8.20 -10.93
C ASP A 119 13.23 9.06 -10.09
N ASP A 120 12.48 9.98 -10.71
CA ASP A 120 11.62 10.95 -10.00
C ASP A 120 10.54 10.26 -9.13
N ALA A 121 10.08 9.09 -9.56
CA ALA A 121 9.11 8.28 -8.83
C ALA A 121 9.68 7.62 -7.57
N CYS A 122 11.01 7.47 -7.45
CA CYS A 122 11.65 6.78 -6.33
C CYS A 122 11.42 7.54 -5.02
N ASP A 123 11.81 8.81 -4.98
CA ASP A 123 11.65 9.67 -3.81
C ASP A 123 10.17 9.96 -3.52
N PHE A 124 9.37 10.11 -4.58
CA PHE A 124 7.93 10.29 -4.45
C PHE A 124 7.27 9.10 -3.73
N CYS A 125 7.51 7.87 -4.19
CA CYS A 125 6.95 6.66 -3.55
C CYS A 125 7.52 6.43 -2.15
N HIS A 126 8.82 6.67 -1.96
CA HIS A 126 9.48 6.56 -0.66
C HIS A 126 8.77 7.39 0.42
N ASN A 127 8.53 8.67 0.14
CA ASN A 127 7.90 9.58 1.09
C ASN A 127 6.43 9.22 1.38
N ILE A 128 5.70 8.72 0.39
CA ILE A 128 4.34 8.20 0.59
C ILE A 128 4.35 7.01 1.55
N TYR A 129 5.26 6.05 1.37
CA TYR A 129 5.31 4.86 2.23
C TYR A 129 5.68 5.19 3.68
N LEU A 130 6.61 6.12 3.89
CA LEU A 130 6.90 6.61 5.24
C LEU A 130 5.68 7.26 5.89
N SER A 131 4.94 8.08 5.14
CA SER A 131 3.74 8.74 5.66
C SER A 131 2.59 7.75 5.96
N LEU A 132 2.47 6.69 5.14
CA LEU A 132 1.52 5.60 5.38
C LEU A 132 1.92 4.78 6.62
N PHE A 133 3.21 4.51 6.81
CA PHE A 133 3.72 3.85 8.01
C PHE A 133 3.43 4.66 9.28
N ASP A 134 3.67 5.97 9.26
CA ASP A 134 3.38 6.83 10.40
C ASP A 134 1.88 6.86 10.71
N SER A 135 1.02 6.97 9.69
CA SER A 135 -0.44 6.89 9.87
C SER A 135 -0.87 5.54 10.46
N LEU A 136 -0.30 4.44 9.97
CA LEU A 136 -0.61 3.11 10.48
C LEU A 136 -0.20 2.96 11.95
N LYS A 137 1.01 3.41 12.33
CA LYS A 137 1.47 3.42 13.73
C LYS A 137 0.52 4.21 14.62
N ASN A 138 0.20 5.44 14.23
CA ASN A 138 -0.72 6.30 14.97
C ASN A 138 -2.10 5.67 15.14
N SER A 139 -2.55 4.83 14.20
CA SER A 139 -3.82 4.11 14.32
C SER A 139 -3.85 3.02 15.41
N PHE A 140 -2.70 2.70 16.02
CA PHE A 140 -2.54 1.79 17.16
C PHE A 140 -2.12 2.51 18.45
N GLU A 141 -1.77 3.79 18.38
CA GLU A 141 -1.49 4.64 19.54
C GLU A 141 -2.82 5.23 20.03
N ALA A 142 -3.19 4.91 21.27
CA ALA A 142 -4.44 5.37 21.91
C ALA A 142 -4.28 6.75 22.55
#